data_AF-A0A0F5P9A9-F1
#
_entry.id   AF-A0A0F5P9A9-F1
#
_cell.length_a   1.000
_cell.length_b   1.000
_cell.length_c   1.000
_cell.angle_alpha   90.00
_cell.angle_beta   90.00
_cell.angle_gamma   90.00
#
_symmetry.space_group_name_H-M   'P 1'
#
loop_
_entity.id
_entity.type
_entity.pdbx_description
1 polymer ?
#
loop_
_entity_poly.entity_id
_entity_poly.type
_entity_poly.pdbx_seq_one_letter_code
_entity_poly.pdbx_strand_id
1 'polypeptide(L)'
;MADITTLPIMTSEDAEKIGFARFNRVPTLPIDIPDGGFTISAKTSEGRRITFYFGPHRTGGPARFVDVQFHDAGWTVPNADNGRSPVFDVLTIGHEDRRDYDSRKSAMLEKPSILVVLMGQPGDDS
;
A
#
# COMPACT_ATOMS: atom_id res chain seq x y z
N MET A 1 26.11 1.39 -8.62
CA MET A 1 24.64 1.38 -8.44
C MET A 1 24.24 2.76 -7.95
N ALA A 2 23.23 3.38 -8.55
CA ALA A 2 22.67 4.61 -8.02
C ALA A 2 22.06 4.30 -6.65
N ASP A 3 22.37 5.12 -5.65
CA ASP A 3 21.79 5.01 -4.32
C ASP A 3 20.32 5.46 -4.39
N ILE A 4 19.40 4.53 -4.13
CA ILE A 4 17.95 4.77 -4.15
C ILE A 4 17.53 5.90 -3.17
N THR A 5 18.42 6.29 -2.23
CA THR A 5 18.19 7.40 -1.30
C THR A 5 18.17 8.78 -1.96
N THR A 6 18.45 8.89 -3.26
CA THR A 6 18.59 10.19 -3.97
C THR A 6 17.62 10.41 -5.12
N LEU A 7 16.53 9.61 -5.22
CA LEU A 7 15.50 9.87 -6.23
C LEU A 7 14.92 11.29 -6.04
N PRO A 8 14.88 12.13 -7.08
CA PRO A 8 14.45 13.51 -6.94
C PRO A 8 12.96 13.55 -6.62
N ILE A 9 12.61 14.17 -5.49
CA ILE A 9 11.25 14.62 -5.23
C ILE A 9 10.90 15.67 -6.29
N MET A 10 9.76 15.52 -6.95
CA MET A 10 9.30 16.43 -8.00
C MET A 10 7.84 16.81 -7.78
N THR A 11 7.32 17.71 -8.63
CA THR A 11 5.88 18.00 -8.61
C THR A 11 5.09 16.84 -9.18
N SER A 12 3.83 16.69 -8.78
CA SER A 12 2.93 15.68 -9.37
C SER A 12 2.78 15.82 -10.89
N GLU A 13 2.95 17.04 -11.43
CA GLU A 13 2.88 17.32 -12.86
C GLU A 13 4.15 16.86 -13.59
N ASP A 14 5.32 17.04 -12.99
CA ASP A 14 6.58 16.56 -13.58
C ASP A 14 6.66 15.03 -13.56
N ALA A 15 6.13 14.39 -12.50
CA ALA A 15 5.98 12.93 -12.46
C ALA A 15 5.04 12.42 -13.57
N GLU A 16 3.95 13.13 -13.83
CA GLU A 16 3.02 12.82 -14.92
C GLU A 16 3.69 12.94 -16.30
N LYS A 17 4.50 13.97 -16.52
CA LYS A 17 5.25 14.16 -17.78
C LYS A 17 6.22 13.03 -18.10
N ILE A 18 6.66 12.25 -17.11
CA ILE A 18 7.56 11.10 -17.29
C ILE A 18 6.85 9.74 -17.19
N GLY A 19 5.51 9.72 -17.16
CA GLY A 19 4.70 8.50 -17.30
C GLY A 19 4.07 7.95 -16.01
N PHE A 20 4.19 8.63 -14.87
CA PHE A 20 3.49 8.24 -13.65
C PHE A 20 2.05 8.77 -13.62
N ALA A 21 1.15 8.06 -12.94
CA ALA A 21 -0.19 8.58 -12.70
C ALA A 21 -0.16 9.74 -11.70
N ARG A 22 -0.88 10.82 -12.01
CA ARG A 22 -1.03 11.95 -11.09
C ARG A 22 -2.05 11.61 -10.00
N PHE A 23 -1.64 11.76 -8.74
CA PHE A 23 -2.54 11.69 -7.59
C PHE A 23 -2.29 12.85 -6.63
N ASN A 24 -3.37 13.59 -6.30
CA ASN A 24 -3.31 14.87 -5.59
C ASN A 24 -2.34 15.88 -6.26
N ARG A 25 -2.22 17.07 -5.68
CA ARG A 25 -1.31 18.13 -6.14
C ARG A 25 -0.32 18.46 -5.03
N VAL A 26 0.60 17.54 -4.79
CA VAL A 26 1.60 17.55 -3.72
C VAL A 26 2.95 17.07 -4.27
N PRO A 27 4.08 17.23 -3.54
CA PRO A 27 5.35 16.62 -3.93
C PRO A 27 5.23 15.09 -4.09
N THR A 28 5.85 14.56 -5.13
CA THR A 28 5.82 13.14 -5.50
C THR A 28 7.24 12.60 -5.54
N LEU A 29 7.44 11.43 -4.92
CA LEU A 29 8.63 10.61 -5.09
C LEU A 29 8.29 9.49 -6.08
N PRO A 30 8.60 9.65 -7.38
CA PRO A 30 8.36 8.60 -8.37
C PRO A 30 9.41 7.48 -8.21
N ILE A 31 8.96 6.23 -8.19
CA ILE A 31 9.82 5.05 -8.05
C ILE A 31 9.34 3.99 -9.03
N ASP A 32 10.23 3.55 -9.93
CA ASP A 32 10.02 2.34 -10.71
C ASP A 32 10.22 1.12 -9.81
N ILE A 33 9.21 0.25 -9.76
CA ILE A 33 9.26 -0.97 -8.96
C ILE A 33 9.94 -2.06 -9.80
N PRO A 34 11.04 -2.67 -9.33
CA PRO A 34 11.69 -3.76 -10.05
C PRO A 34 10.81 -5.02 -10.05
N ASP A 35 11.03 -5.90 -11.03
CA ASP A 35 10.46 -7.24 -11.01
C ASP A 35 10.92 -8.02 -9.76
N GLY A 36 10.04 -8.91 -9.28
CA GLY A 36 10.19 -9.58 -8.00
C GLY A 36 9.45 -8.88 -6.85
N GLY A 37 9.69 -9.35 -5.64
CA GLY A 37 9.13 -8.73 -4.44
C GLY A 37 9.91 -7.47 -4.08
N PHE A 38 9.20 -6.36 -3.85
CA PHE A 38 9.82 -5.09 -3.48
C PHE A 38 9.01 -4.37 -2.39
N THR A 39 9.66 -3.64 -1.49
CA THR A 39 8.96 -2.88 -0.43
C THR A 39 9.30 -1.40 -0.47
N ILE A 40 8.28 -0.57 -0.23
CA ILE A 40 8.44 0.85 0.10
C ILE A 40 7.90 1.03 1.52
N SER A 41 8.69 1.66 2.39
CA SER A 41 8.25 2.00 3.75
C SER A 41 8.31 3.51 3.96
N ALA A 42 7.30 4.03 4.63
CA ALA A 42 7.23 5.44 5.00
C ALA A 42 7.04 5.58 6.51
N LYS A 43 7.58 6.68 7.05
CA LYS A 43 7.42 7.07 8.45
C LYS A 43 7.06 8.55 8.52
N THR A 44 6.00 8.86 9.24
CA THR A 44 5.58 10.24 9.50
C THR A 44 6.49 10.92 10.53
N SER A 45 6.40 12.24 10.66
CA SER A 45 7.09 12.99 11.73
C SER A 45 6.66 12.55 13.13
N GLU A 46 5.44 12.05 13.28
CA GLU A 46 4.93 11.47 14.54
C GLU A 46 5.37 10.01 14.77
N GLY A 47 6.18 9.45 13.88
CA GLY A 47 6.70 8.10 14.01
C GLY A 47 5.74 6.98 13.58
N ARG A 48 4.54 7.31 13.06
CA ARG A 48 3.63 6.31 12.45
C ARG A 48 4.24 5.75 11.17
N ARG A 49 4.25 4.42 11.04
CA ARG A 49 4.91 3.65 10.00
C ARG A 49 3.91 2.85 9.18
N ILE A 50 4.15 2.83 7.88
CA ILE A 50 3.40 2.04 6.91
C ILE A 50 4.37 1.42 5.92
N THR A 51 4.08 0.19 5.51
CA THR A 51 4.84 -0.52 4.48
C THR A 51 3.91 -0.97 3.36
N PHE A 52 4.37 -0.78 2.14
CA PHE A 52 3.77 -1.27 0.91
C PHE A 52 4.68 -2.35 0.34
N TYR A 53 4.17 -3.58 0.21
CA TYR A 53 4.86 -4.66 -0.46
C TYR A 53 4.24 -4.88 -1.84
N PHE A 54 5.05 -4.71 -2.87
CA PHE A 54 4.72 -4.99 -4.26
C PHE A 54 5.08 -6.46 -4.54
N GLY A 55 4.05 -7.28 -4.69
CA GLY A 55 4.19 -8.72 -4.83
C GLY A 55 3.84 -9.21 -6.23
N PRO A 56 4.66 -10.09 -6.84
CA PRO A 56 4.31 -10.77 -8.07
C PRO A 56 3.58 -12.09 -7.79
N HIS A 57 2.74 -12.56 -8.72
CA HIS A 57 2.17 -13.92 -8.63
C HIS A 57 3.18 -15.01 -9.00
N ARG A 58 4.22 -14.67 -9.76
CA ARG A 58 5.29 -15.58 -10.17
C ARG A 58 6.63 -15.01 -9.73
N THR A 59 7.50 -15.85 -9.18
CA THR A 59 8.84 -15.44 -8.74
C THR A 59 9.59 -14.73 -9.86
N GLY A 60 10.07 -13.52 -9.56
CA GLY A 60 10.82 -12.68 -10.52
C GLY A 60 9.96 -12.03 -11.61
N GLY A 61 8.63 -12.10 -11.54
CA GLY A 61 7.73 -11.37 -12.44
C GLY A 61 7.40 -9.96 -11.92
N PRO A 62 6.64 -9.18 -12.70
CA PRO A 62 6.17 -7.85 -12.29
C PRO A 62 5.15 -7.95 -11.15
N ALA A 63 5.06 -6.89 -10.35
CA ALA A 63 4.05 -6.77 -9.31
C ALA A 63 2.61 -6.89 -9.87
N ARG A 64 1.75 -7.55 -9.12
CA ARG A 64 0.33 -7.78 -9.42
C ARG A 64 -0.60 -7.42 -8.27
N PHE A 65 -0.05 -7.22 -7.08
CA PHE A 65 -0.78 -6.72 -5.93
C PHE A 65 0.14 -5.87 -5.05
N VAL A 66 -0.49 -5.06 -4.20
CA VAL A 66 0.17 -4.30 -3.15
C VAL A 66 -0.44 -4.69 -1.81
N ASP A 67 0.37 -5.32 -0.97
CA ASP A 67 0.03 -5.52 0.43
C ASP A 67 0.40 -4.25 1.21
N VAL A 68 -0.56 -3.76 1.99
CA VAL A 68 -0.40 -2.58 2.83
C VAL A 68 -0.49 -3.00 4.29
N GLN A 69 0.54 -2.68 5.05
CA GLN A 69 0.57 -2.92 6.48
C GLN A 69 0.83 -1.63 7.25
N PHE A 70 -0.10 -1.29 8.14
CA PHE A 70 0.09 -0.24 9.14
C PHE A 70 0.55 -0.84 10.46
N HIS A 71 1.68 -0.35 10.99
CA HIS A 71 2.38 -1.00 12.09
C HIS A 71 2.00 -0.47 13.48
N ASP A 72 1.44 0.74 13.54
CA ASP A 72 1.33 1.50 14.79
C ASP A 72 -0.13 1.72 15.25
N ALA A 73 -1.04 0.84 14.84
CA ALA A 73 -2.43 0.89 15.29
C ALA A 73 -2.59 0.58 16.80
N GLY A 74 -1.59 -0.04 17.43
CA GLY A 74 -1.60 -0.39 18.84
C GLY A 74 -2.51 -1.58 19.21
N TRP A 75 -3.31 -2.08 18.26
CA TRP A 75 -4.18 -3.25 18.44
C TRP A 75 -3.67 -4.45 17.67
N THR A 76 -3.93 -5.63 18.23
CA THR A 76 -3.54 -6.90 17.61
C THR A 76 -4.59 -7.97 17.86
N VAL A 77 -4.74 -8.90 16.91
CA VAL A 77 -5.61 -10.08 17.01
C VAL A 77 -4.77 -11.37 16.95
N PRO A 78 -5.23 -12.49 17.53
CA PRO A 78 -4.59 -13.79 17.35
C PRO A 78 -4.50 -14.17 15.87
N ASN A 79 -3.41 -14.81 15.46
CA ASN A 79 -3.23 -15.33 14.10
C ASN A 79 -3.03 -16.86 14.07
N ALA A 80 -3.00 -17.45 12.88
CA ALA A 80 -2.95 -18.90 12.68
C ALA A 80 -1.70 -19.57 13.28
N ASP A 81 -0.60 -18.84 13.41
CA ASP A 81 0.68 -19.33 13.93
C ASP A 81 0.81 -19.15 15.46
N ASN A 82 -0.32 -19.06 16.17
CA ASN A 82 -0.40 -18.81 17.61
C ASN A 82 0.27 -17.48 18.04
N GLY A 83 0.48 -16.58 17.07
CA GLY A 83 1.04 -15.24 17.23
C GLY A 83 -0.04 -14.17 17.28
N ARG A 84 0.39 -12.90 17.16
CA ARG A 84 -0.49 -11.74 17.12
C ARG A 84 -0.20 -10.91 15.88
N SER A 85 -1.24 -10.61 15.11
CA SER A 85 -1.15 -9.73 13.95
C SER A 85 -1.68 -8.34 14.32
N PRO A 86 -1.01 -7.25 13.90
CA PRO A 86 -1.58 -5.90 14.04
C PRO A 86 -2.88 -5.83 13.25
N VAL A 87 -3.86 -5.07 13.75
CA VAL A 87 -5.07 -4.72 13.00
C VAL A 87 -5.18 -3.22 12.88
N PHE A 88 -5.81 -2.73 11.81
CA PHE A 88 -5.91 -1.30 11.56
C PHE A 88 -7.22 -0.91 10.92
N ASP A 89 -7.49 0.39 10.94
CA ASP A 89 -8.66 0.96 10.30
C ASP A 89 -8.42 1.16 8.81
N VAL A 90 -9.37 0.73 8.00
CA VAL A 90 -9.40 0.87 6.54
C VAL A 90 -10.79 1.32 6.15
N LEU A 91 -10.85 2.25 5.21
CA LEU A 91 -12.09 2.62 4.54
C LEU A 91 -11.81 2.76 3.04
N THR A 92 -12.79 2.40 2.23
CA THR A 92 -12.77 2.65 0.78
C THR A 92 -13.71 3.81 0.46
N ILE A 93 -13.38 4.59 -0.58
CA ILE A 93 -14.21 5.69 -1.07
C ILE A 93 -14.50 5.42 -2.54
N GLY A 94 -15.79 5.25 -2.86
CA GLY A 94 -16.30 5.09 -4.23
C GLY A 94 -16.99 6.34 -4.75
N HIS A 95 -17.82 6.17 -5.78
CA HIS A 95 -18.65 7.22 -6.35
C HIS A 95 -19.50 7.91 -5.26
N GLU A 96 -19.63 9.24 -5.34
CA GLU A 96 -20.43 10.06 -4.39
C GLU A 96 -20.05 9.83 -2.91
N ASP A 97 -18.76 9.69 -2.62
CA ASP A 97 -18.22 9.47 -1.27
C ASP A 97 -18.75 8.20 -0.57
N ARG A 98 -19.32 7.26 -1.33
CA ARG A 98 -19.84 6.00 -0.78
C ARG A 98 -18.71 5.16 -0.18
N ARG A 99 -18.89 4.70 1.06
CA ARG A 99 -17.92 3.88 1.80
C ARG A 99 -18.44 2.46 1.97
N ASP A 100 -18.32 1.67 0.90
CA ASP A 100 -18.80 0.28 0.91
C ASP A 100 -18.05 -0.59 1.91
N TYR A 101 -16.81 -0.22 2.24
CA TYR A 101 -16.05 -0.82 3.32
C TYR A 101 -15.51 0.25 4.28
N ASP A 102 -15.76 0.08 5.57
CA ASP A 102 -15.28 0.96 6.65
C ASP A 102 -15.10 0.15 7.95
N SER A 103 -13.88 -0.34 8.18
CA SER A 103 -13.58 -1.24 9.31
C SER A 103 -13.65 -0.57 10.68
N ARG A 104 -13.79 0.76 10.74
CA ARG A 104 -14.07 1.48 11.99
C ARG A 104 -15.43 1.09 12.59
N LYS A 105 -16.35 0.60 11.75
CA LYS A 105 -17.68 0.13 12.14
C LYS A 105 -17.70 -1.36 12.54
N SER A 106 -16.63 -2.10 12.26
CA SER A 106 -16.51 -3.53 12.52
C SER A 106 -16.03 -3.84 13.94
N ALA A 107 -16.35 -5.03 14.44
CA ALA A 107 -15.78 -5.52 15.69
C ALA A 107 -14.26 -5.71 15.57
N MET A 108 -13.53 -5.67 16.69
CA MET A 108 -12.06 -5.75 16.70
C MET A 108 -11.52 -7.00 15.98
N LEU A 109 -12.16 -8.16 16.15
CA LEU A 109 -11.76 -9.43 15.53
C LEU A 109 -12.06 -9.49 14.02
N GLU A 110 -12.88 -8.57 13.52
CA GLU A 110 -13.23 -8.45 12.10
C GLU A 110 -12.40 -7.38 11.40
N LYS A 111 -11.57 -6.63 12.14
CA LYS A 111 -10.70 -5.61 11.55
C LYS A 111 -9.60 -6.28 10.73
N PRO A 112 -9.23 -5.68 9.59
CA PRO A 112 -8.19 -6.22 8.73
C PRO A 112 -6.83 -6.12 9.42
N SER A 113 -6.01 -7.16 9.23
CA SER A 113 -4.60 -7.18 9.61
C SER A 113 -3.65 -6.87 8.43
N ILE A 114 -4.20 -6.85 7.22
CA ILE A 114 -3.54 -6.51 5.96
C ILE A 114 -4.60 -5.98 4.99
N LEU A 115 -4.23 -5.00 4.16
CA LEU A 115 -5.03 -4.53 3.02
C LEU A 115 -4.31 -4.92 1.75
N VAL A 116 -4.97 -5.66 0.88
CA VAL A 116 -4.42 -6.07 -0.42
C VAL A 116 -5.09 -5.26 -1.52
N VAL A 117 -4.31 -4.52 -2.30
CA VAL A 117 -4.76 -3.81 -3.51
C VAL A 117 -4.33 -4.61 -4.72
N LEU A 118 -5.29 -5.11 -5.51
CA LEU A 118 -5.00 -5.85 -6.74
C LEU A 118 -4.71 -4.88 -7.88
N MET A 119 -3.66 -5.16 -8.67
CA MET A 119 -3.20 -4.32 -9.79
C MET A 119 -3.55 -4.90 -11.16
N GLY A 120 -4.35 -5.97 -11.21
CA GLY A 120 -4.80 -6.57 -12.47
C GLY A 120 -5.84 -5.70 -13.19
N GLN A 121 -5.94 -5.86 -14.51
CA GLN A 121 -7.04 -5.28 -15.27
C GLN A 121 -8.31 -6.16 -15.13
N PRO A 122 -9.51 -5.61 -15.36
CA PRO A 122 -10.73 -6.41 -15.41
C PRO A 122 -10.58 -7.55 -16.43
N GLY A 123 -10.67 -8.80 -15.96
CA GLY A 123 -10.48 -10.01 -16.78
C GLY A 123 -9.11 -10.67 -16.66
N ASP A 124 -8.16 -10.07 -15.94
CA ASP A 124 -6.92 -10.72 -15.52
C ASP A 124 -7.20 -11.65 -14.31
N ASP A 125 -7.88 -12.77 -14.54
CA ASP A 125 -8.01 -13.81 -13.52
C ASP A 125 -6.74 -14.68 -13.50
N SER A 126 -5.82 -14.35 -12.57
CA SER A 126 -4.68 -15.16 -12.08
C SER A 126 -3.60 -15.65 -13.07
#